data_AF-A0A1A6H905-F1
#
_entry.id   AF-A0A1A6H905-F1
#
_cell.length_a   1.000
_cell.length_b   1.000
_cell.length_c   1.000
_cell.angle_alpha   90.00
_cell.angle_beta   90.00
_cell.angle_gamma   90.00
#
_symmetry.space_group_name_H-M   'P 1'
#
loop_
_entity.id
_entity.type
_entity.pdbx_description
1 polymer ?
#
loop_
_entity_poly.entity_id
_entity_poly.type
_entity_poly.pdbx_seq_one_letter_code
_entity_poly.pdbx_strand_id
1 'polypeptide(L)'
;QPTIFQNKKYVLLGEIGKEKLPQYYKNIGLGFKMPKEVIEGTYKDKKCSFTGNISIRGRILFGVLTKMKMQRTLSTGTTSMPSKSTIALRSTTR
;
A
#
# COMPACT_ATOMS: atom_id res chain seq x y z
N GLN A 1 -11.55 10.37 -0.13
CA GLN A 1 -11.56 9.25 -1.10
C GLN A 1 -12.91 9.31 -1.80
N PRO A 2 -12.99 9.14 -3.13
CA PRO A 2 -14.27 9.27 -3.83
C PRO A 2 -15.30 8.22 -3.39
N THR A 3 -14.85 7.03 -2.97
CA THR A 3 -15.72 5.91 -2.59
C THR A 3 -16.33 6.01 -1.20
N ILE A 4 -15.77 6.84 -0.30
CA ILE A 4 -16.25 6.94 1.09
C ILE A 4 -16.62 8.38 1.42
N PHE A 5 -17.87 8.54 1.86
CA PHE A 5 -18.35 9.78 2.43
C PHE A 5 -17.77 9.99 3.83
N GLN A 6 -16.89 10.99 3.97
CA GLN A 6 -16.15 11.25 5.21
C GLN A 6 -16.89 12.23 6.14
N ASN A 7 -17.85 13.00 5.63
CA ASN A 7 -18.54 14.03 6.39
C ASN A 7 -19.83 13.50 7.03
N LYS A 8 -19.76 12.33 7.66
CA LYS A 8 -20.89 11.81 8.43
C LYS A 8 -21.04 12.68 9.69
N LYS A 9 -22.04 13.55 9.68
CA LYS A 9 -22.38 14.36 10.88
C LYS A 9 -22.95 13.41 11.93
N TYR A 10 -22.41 13.45 13.14
CA TYR A 10 -22.96 12.73 14.27
C TYR A 10 -24.28 13.41 14.66
N VAL A 11 -25.39 12.71 14.45
CA VAL A 11 -26.69 13.11 15.00
C VAL A 11 -26.58 12.89 16.51
N LEU A 12 -26.94 13.91 17.28
CA LEU A 12 -26.64 14.11 18.69
C LEU A 12 -27.19 13.01 19.63
N LEU A 13 -26.64 11.79 19.62
CA LEU A 13 -26.75 10.82 20.72
C LEU A 13 -25.79 9.63 20.48
N GLY A 14 -24.74 9.49 21.30
CA GLY A 14 -23.89 8.30 21.33
C GLY A 14 -22.40 8.61 21.17
N GLU A 15 -21.69 8.49 22.30
CA GLU A 15 -20.24 8.36 22.50
C GLU A 15 -19.29 9.16 21.59
N ILE A 16 -18.58 10.11 22.20
CA ILE A 16 -17.51 10.92 21.61
C ILE A 16 -16.26 10.03 21.42
N GLY A 17 -16.37 9.01 20.58
CA GLY A 17 -15.25 8.27 20.03
C GLY A 17 -14.89 8.90 18.70
N LYS A 18 -13.64 9.35 18.54
CA LYS A 18 -13.10 9.69 17.22
C LYS A 18 -12.98 8.38 16.43
N GLU A 19 -14.10 7.84 15.95
CA GLU A 19 -14.07 6.69 15.05
C GLU A 19 -13.23 7.08 13.85
N LYS A 20 -12.15 6.33 13.61
CA LYS A 20 -11.31 6.53 12.44
C LYS A 20 -12.22 6.48 11.22
N LEU A 21 -12.20 7.53 10.41
CA LEU A 21 -12.99 7.61 9.19
C LEU A 21 -12.86 6.29 8.43
N PRO A 22 -13.97 5.64 8.04
CA PRO A 22 -13.91 4.39 7.32
C PRO A 22 -13.01 4.59 6.09
N GLN A 23 -12.06 3.67 5.89
CA GLN A 23 -11.08 3.75 4.84
C GLN A 23 -11.33 2.63 3.82
N TYR A 24 -11.31 2.99 2.54
CA TYR A 24 -11.53 2.03 1.48
C TYR A 24 -10.23 1.30 1.19
N TYR A 25 -10.26 -0.01 1.29
CA TYR A 25 -9.20 -0.91 0.86
C TYR A 25 -9.81 -2.06 0.06
N LYS A 26 -9.06 -2.59 -0.90
CA LYS A 26 -9.45 -3.73 -1.71
C LYS A 26 -8.34 -4.78 -1.74
N ASN A 27 -8.74 -6.04 -1.85
CA ASN A 27 -7.81 -7.14 -2.10
C ASN A 27 -7.46 -7.16 -3.60
N ILE A 28 -6.16 -7.21 -3.92
CA ILE A 28 -5.66 -7.15 -5.30
C ILE A 28 -5.61 -8.55 -5.95
N GLY A 29 -5.69 -9.61 -5.16
CA GLY A 29 -5.52 -11.00 -5.62
C GLY A 29 -4.05 -11.41 -5.68
N LEU A 30 -3.76 -12.50 -6.42
CA LEU A 30 -2.40 -13.05 -6.63
C LEU A 30 -1.68 -13.50 -5.34
N GLY A 31 -2.41 -13.74 -4.24
CA GLY A 31 -1.84 -14.19 -2.96
C GLY A 31 -1.15 -13.10 -2.13
N PHE A 32 -1.20 -11.83 -2.56
CA PHE A 32 -0.65 -10.73 -1.78
C PHE A 32 -1.52 -10.39 -0.56
N LYS A 33 -0.90 -10.39 0.62
CA LYS A 33 -1.53 -9.97 1.87
C LYS A 33 -1.60 -8.44 1.92
N MET A 34 -2.69 -7.92 2.48
CA MET A 34 -2.81 -6.48 2.72
C MET A 34 -1.85 -6.04 3.84
N PRO A 35 -1.05 -4.98 3.64
CA PRO A 35 -0.17 -4.46 4.68
C PRO A 35 -0.97 -3.77 5.79
N LYS A 36 -0.51 -3.92 7.04
CA LYS A 36 -1.13 -3.27 8.22
C LYS A 36 -1.16 -1.75 8.10
N GLU A 37 -0.16 -1.16 7.46
CA GLU A 37 -0.07 0.28 7.20
C GLU A 37 -1.25 0.83 6.40
N VAL A 38 -1.88 0.02 5.54
CA VAL A 38 -3.06 0.45 4.78
C VAL A 38 -4.33 0.40 5.63
N ILE A 39 -4.41 -0.56 6.55
CA ILE A 39 -5.54 -0.77 7.46
C ILE A 39 -5.59 0.33 8.52
N GLU A 40 -4.44 0.58 9.14
CA GLU A 40 -4.34 1.47 10.29
C GLU A 40 -3.91 2.89 9.92
N GLY A 41 -3.21 3.03 8.79
CA GLY A 41 -2.57 4.28 8.39
C GLY A 41 -3.46 5.17 7.51
N THR A 42 -3.18 6.47 7.59
CA THR A 42 -3.92 7.52 6.86
C THR A 42 -3.45 7.67 5.40
N TYR A 43 -2.58 6.79 4.91
CA TYR A 43 -1.95 6.92 3.60
C TYR A 43 -2.96 6.73 2.46
N LYS A 44 -3.19 7.81 1.70
CA LYS A 44 -4.15 7.86 0.59
C LYS A 44 -3.41 8.26 -0.68
N ASP A 45 -3.23 7.32 -1.60
CA ASP A 45 -2.68 7.57 -2.93
C ASP A 45 -3.63 7.00 -3.99
N LYS A 46 -3.86 7.75 -5.07
CA LYS A 46 -4.64 7.30 -6.22
C LYS A 46 -3.92 6.16 -6.96
N LYS A 47 -2.58 6.11 -6.88
CA LYS A 47 -1.74 5.09 -7.53
C LYS A 47 -1.50 3.83 -6.71
N CYS A 48 -1.96 3.79 -5.46
CA CYS A 48 -1.83 2.58 -4.65
C CYS A 48 -2.76 1.49 -5.17
N SER A 49 -2.26 0.25 -5.23
CA SER A 49 -3.08 -0.89 -5.66
C SER A 49 -4.12 -1.31 -4.62
N PHE A 50 -3.89 -1.04 -3.32
CA PHE A 50 -4.81 -1.41 -2.24
C PHE A 50 -5.90 -0.37 -1.98
N THR A 51 -5.60 0.93 -2.09
CA THR A 51 -6.55 2.01 -1.76
C THR A 51 -7.06 2.78 -2.97
N GLY A 52 -6.41 2.64 -4.14
CA GLY A 52 -6.75 3.32 -5.38
C GLY A 52 -7.46 2.43 -6.41
N ASN A 53 -7.76 2.99 -7.59
CA ASN A 53 -8.45 2.29 -8.69
C ASN A 53 -7.46 1.63 -9.68
N ILE A 54 -6.37 1.03 -9.18
CA ILE A 54 -5.38 0.34 -10.02
C ILE A 54 -5.51 -1.17 -9.83
N SER A 55 -5.43 -1.94 -10.92
CA SER A 55 -5.37 -3.41 -10.91
C SER A 55 -4.01 -3.88 -11.42
N ILE A 56 -3.38 -4.83 -10.73
CA ILE A 56 -2.14 -5.47 -11.21
C ILE A 56 -2.51 -6.43 -12.34
N ARG A 57 -1.83 -6.31 -13.48
CA ARG A 57 -2.02 -7.15 -14.67
C ARG A 57 -0.66 -7.46 -15.28
N GLY A 58 -0.56 -8.60 -15.97
CA GLY A 58 0.68 -9.00 -16.65
C GLY A 58 1.63 -9.79 -15.75
N ARG A 59 2.92 -9.44 -15.77
CA ARG A 59 4.00 -10.19 -15.09
C ARG A 59 4.39 -9.50 -13.78
N ILE A 60 4.78 -10.32 -12.79
CA ILE A 60 5.39 -9.84 -11.55
C ILE A 60 6.90 -9.85 -11.74
N LEU A 61 7.53 -8.68 -11.61
CA LEU A 61 8.99 -8.54 -11.69
C LEU A 61 9.57 -8.33 -10.29
N PHE A 62 10.73 -8.93 -10.05
CA PHE A 62 11.50 -8.74 -8.83
C PHE A 62 12.84 -8.09 -9.18
N GLY A 63 13.29 -7.16 -8.34
CA GLY A 63 14.54 -6.42 -8.55
C GLY A 63 15.02 -5.78 -7.25
N VAL A 64 16.27 -5.31 -7.24
CA VAL A 64 16.88 -4.66 -6.07
C VAL A 64 16.69 -3.15 -6.16
N LEU A 65 16.38 -2.51 -5.03
CA LEU A 65 16.27 -1.05 -4.95
C LEU A 65 17.65 -0.40 -5.12
N THR A 66 17.77 0.54 -6.06
CA THR A 66 19.05 1.23 -6.34
C THR A 66 19.03 2.69 -5.90
N LYS A 67 17.91 3.40 -6.10
CA LYS A 67 17.81 4.84 -5.81
C LYS A 67 16.44 5.20 -5.25
N MET A 68 16.43 6.09 -4.26
CA MET A 68 15.22 6.63 -3.62
C MET A 68 15.23 8.16 -3.67
N LYS A 69 15.41 8.73 -4.87
CA LYS A 69 15.59 10.18 -5.03
C LYS A 69 14.29 10.96 -5.14
N MET A 70 13.18 10.31 -5.48
CA MET A 70 11.90 10.96 -5.74
C MET A 70 10.86 10.51 -4.72
N GLN A 71 9.99 11.43 -4.30
CA GLN A 71 8.87 11.08 -3.42
C GLN A 71 7.88 10.18 -4.15
N ARG A 72 7.41 9.11 -3.47
CA ARG A 72 6.43 8.11 -3.96
C ARG A 72 6.89 7.26 -5.16
N THR A 73 8.18 7.27 -5.51
CA THR A 73 8.75 6.43 -6.57
C THR A 73 10.11 5.90 -6.15
N LEU A 74 10.36 4.60 -6.38
CA LEU A 74 11.65 3.96 -6.16
C LEU A 74 12.17 3.43 -7.49
N SER A 75 13.47 3.58 -7.75
CA SER A 75 14.11 3.03 -8.94
C SER A 75 14.74 1.68 -8.61
N THR A 76 14.27 0.62 -9.28
CA THR A 76 14.81 -0.74 -9.19
C THR A 76 15.81 -1.01 -10.31
N GLY A 77 16.97 -1.54 -9.96
CA GLY A 77 17.89 -2.13 -10.92
C GLY A 77 17.48 -3.58 -11.20
N THR A 78 17.10 -3.90 -12.44
CA THR A 78 16.90 -5.27 -12.88
C THR A 78 18.22 -5.82 -13.41
N THR A 79 19.21 -6.02 -12.54
CA THR A 79 20.31 -6.92 -12.92
C THR A 79 19.69 -8.29 -13.03
N SER A 80 19.85 -8.97 -14.17
CA SER A 80 19.37 -10.33 -14.38
C SER A 80 19.88 -11.20 -13.23
N MET A 81 19.02 -11.48 -12.25
CA MET A 81 19.39 -12.30 -11.11
C MET A 81 19.76 -13.66 -11.67
N PRO A 82 21.01 -14.16 -11.49
CA PRO A 82 21.30 -15.54 -11.82
C PRO A 82 20.36 -16.38 -10.96
N SER A 83 19.72 -17.34 -11.59
CA SER A 83 18.80 -18.30 -10.98
C SER A 83 19.33 -18.80 -9.64
N LYS A 84 18.84 -18.25 -8.52
CA LYS A 84 18.80 -18.90 -7.20
C LYS A 84 18.00 -18.00 -6.24
N SER A 85 16.82 -18.50 -5.91
CA SER A 85 16.12 -18.35 -4.64
C SER A 85 16.95 -17.72 -3.52
N THR A 86 16.57 -16.53 -3.07
CA THR A 86 16.43 -16.11 -1.65
C THR A 86 16.25 -14.59 -1.65
N ILE A 87 15.03 -14.16 -1.36
CA ILE A 87 14.75 -12.79 -0.94
C ILE A 87 15.42 -12.64 0.43
N ALA A 88 16.69 -12.24 0.46
CA ALA A 88 17.31 -11.75 1.66
C ALA A 88 16.79 -10.34 1.88
N LEU A 89 15.69 -10.23 2.64
CA LEU A 89 15.36 -9.01 3.37
C LEU A 89 16.54 -8.73 4.30
N ARG A 90 17.57 -8.02 3.81
CA ARG A 90 18.55 -7.40 4.70
C ARG A 90 17.85 -6.25 5.39
N SER A 91 17.24 -6.56 6.54
CA SER A 91 17.00 -5.59 7.60
C SER A 91 18.36 -5.14 8.13
N THR A 92 18.95 -4.14 7.49
CA THR A 92 20.08 -3.43 8.10
C THR A 92 19.50 -2.47 9.13
N THR A 93 19.42 -2.96 10.37
CA THR A 93 19.30 -2.12 11.56
C THR A 93 20.56 -1.26 11.66
N ARG A 94 20.38 0.06 11.67
CA ARG A 94 21.17 0.99 12.48
C ARG A 94 20.24 2.10 12.94
#